data_AF-A0A6N2LZT4-F1
#
_entry.id   AF-A0A6N2LZT4-F1
#
_cell.length_a   1.000
_cell.length_b   1.000
_cell.length_c   1.000
_cell.angle_alpha   90.00
_cell.angle_beta   90.00
_cell.angle_gamma   90.00
#
_symmetry.space_group_name_H-M   'P 1'
#
loop_
_entity.id
_entity.type
_entity.pdbx_description
1 polymer ?
#
loop_
_entity_poly.entity_id
_entity_poly.type
_entity_poly.pdbx_seq_one_letter_code
_entity_poly.pdbx_strand_id
1 'polypeptide(L)'
;MDLPAQRRLKAIQSHVLSSTNADQSDLQANLTSSQFVHRQQYSVCLPEKLQTGKWNVYRSARSPMKIVTRFHDHPEIETLHDNFVHAVKTFGDYKYLGTRARADGMIGEYTWMTYGEAGAAREAIGSALRFHGLQKGACIGLYFINRPEWLIVDHACTAYSYISIPLYDTLGPDAVKYVVNHADVQGIFCVPETLNTLLSFISEIPSVRLIVVVGGVDEHLPSLPLASGVKLISYTKLSSE
;
A
#
# COMPACT_ATOMS: atom_id res chain seq x y z
N MET A 1 41.80 -5.62 22.79
CA MET A 1 40.34 -5.72 22.63
C MET A 1 39.83 -4.28 22.54
N ASP A 2 39.45 -3.81 21.36
CA ASP A 2 39.13 -2.37 21.16
C ASP A 2 37.87 -1.96 21.94
N LEU A 3 37.97 -0.81 22.63
CA LEU A 3 36.87 -0.22 23.38
C LEU A 3 35.67 0.05 22.44
N PRO A 4 34.41 -0.08 22.90
CA PRO A 4 33.22 0.12 22.07
C PRO A 4 33.21 1.45 21.30
N ALA A 5 33.75 2.51 21.89
CA ALA A 5 33.90 3.82 21.26
C ALA A 5 34.89 3.81 20.07
N GLN A 6 36.00 3.08 20.16
CA GLN A 6 36.98 2.95 19.09
C GLN A 6 36.45 2.13 17.90
N ARG A 7 35.65 1.09 18.18
CA ARG A 7 34.96 0.33 17.13
C ARG A 7 33.94 1.20 16.39
N ARG A 8 33.20 2.05 17.12
CA ARG A 8 32.29 3.04 16.54
C ARG A 8 33.04 4.06 15.67
N LEU A 9 34.15 4.61 16.15
CA LEU A 9 34.99 5.55 15.40
C LEU A 9 35.57 4.94 14.11
N LYS A 10 36.07 3.70 14.15
CA LYS A 10 36.58 3.01 12.96
C LYS A 10 35.48 2.77 11.92
N ALA A 11 34.29 2.33 12.34
CA ALA A 11 33.15 2.18 11.44
C ALA A 11 32.73 3.52 10.81
N ILE A 12 32.68 4.60 11.61
CA ILE A 12 32.40 5.95 11.12
C ILE A 12 33.44 6.38 10.08
N GLN A 13 34.75 6.21 10.36
CA GLN A 13 35.81 6.58 9.42
C GLN A 13 35.70 5.82 8.09
N SER A 14 35.38 4.52 8.12
CA SER A 14 35.19 3.74 6.89
C SER A 14 33.98 4.18 6.05
N HIS A 15 32.99 4.85 6.65
CA HIS A 15 31.79 5.33 5.95
C HIS A 15 31.88 6.80 5.53
N VAL A 16 32.67 7.63 6.22
CA VAL A 16 32.82 9.07 5.93
C VAL A 16 33.88 9.32 4.85
N LEU A 17 34.95 8.52 4.81
CA LEU A 17 36.09 8.73 3.92
C LEU A 17 35.85 8.33 2.46
N SER A 18 34.67 7.82 2.08
CA SER A 18 34.36 7.50 0.67
C SER A 18 33.80 8.69 -0.13
N SER A 19 33.83 9.91 0.39
CA SER A 19 33.13 11.06 -0.21
C SER A 19 34.01 12.23 -0.66
N THR A 20 35.33 12.08 -0.75
CA THR A 20 36.21 13.22 -1.16
C THR A 20 36.45 13.36 -2.65
N ASN A 21 35.84 12.56 -3.53
CA ASN A 21 35.92 12.78 -4.98
C ASN A 21 34.52 12.76 -5.59
N ALA A 22 33.95 13.94 -5.83
CA ALA A 22 32.65 14.12 -6.47
C ALA A 22 32.62 13.80 -7.98
N ASP A 23 33.68 13.23 -8.56
CA ASP A 23 33.86 13.06 -10.01
C ASP A 23 34.08 11.60 -10.49
N GLN A 24 33.76 10.58 -9.68
CA GLN A 24 33.67 9.21 -10.20
C GLN A 24 32.23 8.71 -10.16
N SER A 25 31.65 8.51 -11.34
CA SER A 25 30.32 7.94 -11.53
C SER A 25 30.21 6.61 -10.78
N ASP A 26 29.44 6.60 -9.70
CA ASP A 26 29.32 5.48 -8.77
C ASP A 26 28.41 4.36 -9.31
N LEU A 27 28.19 4.28 -10.63
CA LEU A 27 27.19 3.45 -11.30
C LEU A 27 27.82 2.20 -11.94
N GLN A 28 27.38 1.00 -11.55
CA GLN A 28 27.81 -0.27 -12.12
C GLN A 28 26.61 -1.08 -12.66
N ALA A 29 26.78 -1.80 -13.77
CA ALA A 29 25.68 -2.58 -14.36
C ALA A 29 25.22 -3.72 -13.44
N ASN A 30 23.91 -3.85 -13.23
CA ASN A 30 23.32 -4.94 -12.46
C ASN A 30 22.80 -6.02 -13.41
N LEU A 31 23.26 -7.25 -13.22
CA LEU A 31 22.88 -8.41 -14.06
C LEU A 31 21.40 -8.81 -13.90
N THR A 32 20.68 -8.25 -12.92
CA THR A 32 19.28 -8.58 -12.62
C THR A 32 18.32 -7.38 -12.68
N SER A 33 18.79 -6.16 -12.93
CA SER A 33 17.96 -4.97 -13.11
C SER A 33 18.40 -4.15 -14.31
N SER A 34 17.46 -3.57 -15.06
CA SER A 34 17.73 -3.03 -16.39
C SER A 34 18.54 -1.73 -16.46
N GLN A 35 18.93 -1.07 -15.36
CA GLN A 35 19.88 0.07 -15.38
C GLN A 35 20.74 0.14 -14.10
N PHE A 36 21.89 0.80 -14.23
CA PHE A 36 23.04 0.86 -13.30
C PHE A 36 22.71 1.02 -11.80
N VAL A 37 23.54 0.43 -10.93
CA VAL A 37 23.45 0.46 -9.46
C VAL A 37 24.56 1.32 -8.86
N HIS A 38 24.19 2.17 -7.89
CA HIS A 38 25.12 2.98 -7.10
C HIS A 38 26.00 2.08 -6.21
N ARG A 39 27.31 2.32 -6.17
CA ARG A 39 28.35 1.59 -5.40
C ARG A 39 28.15 1.65 -3.87
N GLN A 40 27.17 2.41 -3.39
CA GLN A 40 26.85 2.51 -1.98
C GLN A 40 26.23 1.19 -1.51
N GLN A 41 26.91 0.53 -0.58
CA GLN A 41 26.39 -0.65 0.12
C GLN A 41 24.97 -0.36 0.65
N TYR A 42 23.96 -1.16 0.29
CA TYR A 42 22.57 -0.89 0.70
C TYR A 42 22.37 -0.97 2.22
N SER A 43 23.05 -1.93 2.87
CA SER A 43 22.96 -2.14 4.32
C SER A 43 24.30 -2.52 4.94
N VAL A 44 24.52 -2.06 6.17
CA VAL A 44 25.72 -2.34 6.96
C VAL A 44 25.35 -3.11 8.22
N CYS A 45 26.22 -4.03 8.61
CA CYS A 45 26.12 -4.74 9.88
C CYS A 45 26.35 -3.75 11.02
N LEU A 46 25.44 -3.71 11.99
CA LEU A 46 25.61 -2.87 13.17
C LEU A 46 26.75 -3.39 14.04
N PRO A 47 27.54 -2.48 14.64
CA PRO A 47 28.62 -2.87 15.55
C PRO A 47 28.08 -3.53 16.83
N GLU A 48 26.82 -3.24 17.21
CA GLU A 48 26.12 -3.99 18.24
C GLU A 48 25.76 -5.40 17.72
N LYS A 49 26.58 -6.39 18.06
CA LYS A 49 26.06 -7.76 18.15
C LYS A 49 25.04 -7.76 19.29
N LEU A 50 23.75 -7.88 18.96
CA LEU A 50 22.76 -8.23 19.95
C LEU A 50 23.20 -9.58 20.54
N GLN A 51 23.55 -9.63 21.82
CA GLN A 51 23.96 -10.85 22.54
C GLN A 51 22.82 -11.89 22.61
N THR A 52 21.70 -11.63 21.95
CA THR A 52 20.43 -12.35 22.08
C THR A 52 20.17 -13.33 20.93
N GLY A 53 21.08 -13.51 19.96
CA GLY A 53 20.83 -14.45 18.85
C GLY A 53 22.02 -14.75 17.94
N LYS A 54 21.80 -15.72 17.03
CA LYS A 54 22.78 -16.21 16.03
C LYS A 54 23.01 -15.24 14.85
N TRP A 55 22.21 -14.18 14.73
CA TRP A 55 22.13 -13.34 13.55
C TRP A 55 22.65 -11.92 13.80
N ASN A 56 23.32 -11.35 12.81
CA ASN A 56 23.74 -9.96 12.81
C ASN A 56 22.54 -9.04 12.49
N VAL A 57 22.54 -7.83 13.06
CA VAL A 57 21.55 -6.80 12.72
C VAL A 57 22.11 -5.91 11.62
N TYR A 58 21.31 -5.64 10.59
CA TYR A 58 21.68 -4.77 9.48
C TYR A 58 20.79 -3.51 9.48
N ARG A 59 21.36 -2.37 9.08
CA ARG A 59 20.63 -1.12 8.82
C ARG A 59 21.08 -0.50 7.50
N SER A 60 20.29 0.43 6.98
CA SER A 60 20.69 1.23 5.81
C SER A 60 22.07 1.86 6.02
N ALA A 61 22.95 1.76 5.03
CA ALA A 61 24.26 2.41 5.10
C ALA A 61 24.17 3.95 5.18
N ARG A 62 23.04 4.53 4.77
CA ARG A 62 22.77 5.98 4.89
C ARG A 62 22.37 6.40 6.30
N SER A 63 21.97 5.46 7.15
CA SER A 63 21.61 5.73 8.55
C SER A 63 22.00 4.57 9.45
N PRO A 64 23.31 4.30 9.61
CA PRO A 64 23.78 3.14 10.37
C PRO A 64 23.49 3.27 11.87
N MET A 65 23.52 4.49 12.40
CA MET A 65 23.45 4.70 13.85
C MET A 65 22.05 5.05 14.38
N LYS A 66 21.09 5.40 13.51
CA LYS A 66 19.75 5.83 13.92
C LYS A 66 18.66 5.31 12.99
N ILE A 67 17.44 5.20 13.50
CA ILE A 67 16.27 4.97 12.66
C ILE A 67 15.95 6.27 11.93
N VAL A 68 15.67 6.18 10.63
CA VAL A 68 15.19 7.30 9.84
C VAL A 68 13.72 7.50 10.19
N THR A 69 13.40 8.60 10.86
CA THR A 69 12.02 9.00 11.15
C THR A 69 11.45 9.91 10.07
N ARG A 70 12.30 10.65 9.35
CA ARG A 70 11.96 11.57 8.26
C ARG A 70 13.09 11.64 7.23
N PHE A 71 12.77 11.99 6.00
CA PHE A 71 13.77 12.30 4.98
C PHE A 71 14.42 13.66 5.29
N HIS A 72 15.75 13.73 5.24
CA HIS A 72 16.49 14.95 5.58
C HIS A 72 16.12 16.12 4.66
N ASP A 73 15.98 15.85 3.37
CA ASP A 73 15.70 16.87 2.35
C ASP A 73 14.19 17.13 2.18
N HIS A 74 13.35 16.31 2.82
CA HIS A 74 11.89 16.43 2.82
C HIS A 74 11.31 16.24 4.23
N PRO A 75 11.63 17.14 5.18
CA PRO A 75 11.20 17.03 6.57
C PRO A 75 9.68 17.19 6.75
N GLU A 76 8.98 17.72 5.76
CA GLU A 76 7.53 17.86 5.69
C GLU A 76 6.78 16.54 5.45
N ILE A 77 7.48 15.51 4.96
CA ILE A 77 6.89 14.19 4.73
C ILE A 77 6.99 13.38 6.02
N GLU A 78 5.92 13.40 6.82
CA GLU A 78 5.87 12.73 8.12
C GLU A 78 5.10 11.40 8.08
N THR A 79 4.08 11.32 7.23
CA THR A 79 3.16 10.19 7.14
C THR A 79 3.09 9.64 5.71
N LEU A 80 2.50 8.45 5.57
CA LEU A 80 2.17 7.90 4.24
C LEU A 80 1.22 8.82 3.47
N HIS A 81 0.35 9.56 4.17
CA HIS A 81 -0.51 10.58 3.57
C HIS A 81 0.32 11.72 2.98
N ASP A 82 1.29 12.26 3.73
CA ASP A 82 2.13 13.36 3.27
C ASP A 82 2.99 12.92 2.08
N ASN A 83 3.47 11.67 2.10
CA ASN A 83 4.24 11.10 1.02
C ASN A 83 3.43 11.07 -0.29
N PHE A 84 2.18 10.61 -0.24
CA PHE A 84 1.32 10.59 -1.41
C PHE A 84 0.94 12.00 -1.87
N VAL A 85 0.62 12.92 -0.96
CA VAL A 85 0.32 14.32 -1.30
C VAL A 85 1.51 15.00 -1.98
N HIS A 86 2.71 14.78 -1.45
CA HIS A 86 3.93 15.27 -2.07
C HIS A 86 4.09 14.70 -3.49
N ALA A 87 3.88 13.39 -3.67
CA ALA A 87 3.97 12.74 -4.98
C ALA A 87 2.96 13.31 -6.00
N VAL A 88 1.69 13.50 -5.60
CA VAL A 88 0.66 14.10 -6.47
C VAL A 88 1.01 15.54 -6.84
N LYS A 89 1.50 16.33 -5.89
CA LYS A 89 1.89 17.72 -6.14
C LYS A 89 3.08 17.83 -7.10
N THR A 90 4.06 16.95 -6.96
CA THR A 90 5.31 17.00 -7.73
C THR A 90 5.17 16.33 -9.11
N PHE A 91 4.40 15.26 -9.20
CA PHE A 91 4.34 14.37 -10.36
C PHE A 91 2.92 14.20 -10.93
N GLY A 92 2.03 15.19 -10.73
CA GLY A 92 0.61 15.10 -11.05
C GLY A 92 0.30 14.48 -12.41
N ASP A 93 0.98 14.93 -13.48
CA ASP A 93 0.72 14.47 -14.85
C ASP A 93 1.50 13.20 -15.25
N TYR A 94 2.32 12.65 -14.35
CA TYR A 94 3.14 11.47 -14.64
C TYR A 94 2.31 10.19 -14.49
N LYS A 95 2.61 9.21 -15.36
CA LYS A 95 2.01 7.87 -15.33
C LYS A 95 2.30 7.18 -14.00
N TYR A 96 1.25 6.71 -13.32
CA TYR A 96 1.34 6.04 -12.02
C TYR A 96 0.84 4.60 -12.08
N LEU A 97 -0.47 4.38 -12.29
CA LEU A 97 -1.08 3.03 -12.26
C LEU A 97 -1.38 2.58 -13.69
N GLY A 98 -0.70 1.52 -14.13
CA GLY A 98 -0.85 0.95 -15.47
C GLY A 98 -1.76 -0.28 -15.48
N THR A 99 -2.73 -0.32 -16.39
CA THR A 99 -3.60 -1.48 -16.61
C THR A 99 -3.59 -1.89 -18.08
N ARG A 100 -3.60 -3.20 -18.33
CA ARG A 100 -3.73 -3.76 -19.68
C ARG A 100 -5.08 -4.45 -19.80
N ALA A 101 -5.90 -3.99 -20.75
CA ALA A 101 -7.11 -4.71 -21.11
C ALA A 101 -6.73 -6.05 -21.73
N ARG A 102 -7.46 -7.11 -21.36
CA ARG A 102 -7.45 -8.39 -22.05
C ARG A 102 -8.78 -8.51 -22.78
N ALA A 103 -8.80 -8.11 -24.05
CA ALA A 103 -9.93 -8.35 -24.93
C ALA A 103 -9.59 -9.58 -25.79
N ASP A 104 -10.53 -10.53 -25.88
CA ASP A 104 -10.44 -11.69 -26.78
C ASP A 104 -9.16 -12.53 -26.63
N GLY A 105 -8.65 -12.66 -25.40
CA GLY A 105 -7.43 -13.42 -25.10
C GLY A 105 -6.12 -12.72 -25.50
N MET A 106 -6.19 -11.54 -26.11
CA MET A 106 -5.02 -10.75 -26.53
C MET A 106 -4.74 -9.65 -25.51
N ILE A 107 -3.46 -9.49 -25.15
CA ILE A 107 -3.08 -8.52 -24.13
C ILE A 107 -2.81 -7.17 -24.79
N GLY A 108 -3.69 -6.20 -24.57
CA GLY A 108 -3.59 -4.86 -25.15
C GLY A 108 -2.46 -4.01 -24.57
N GLU A 109 -2.39 -2.77 -25.06
CA GLU A 109 -1.47 -1.73 -24.58
C GLU A 109 -1.80 -1.30 -23.14
N TYR A 110 -0.79 -0.72 -22.47
CA TYR A 110 -1.02 -0.11 -21.17
C TYR A 110 -1.83 1.17 -21.29
N THR A 111 -2.94 1.21 -20.57
CA THR A 111 -3.63 2.44 -20.17
C THR A 111 -3.08 2.87 -18.81
N TRP A 112 -2.93 4.18 -18.61
CA TRP A 112 -2.29 4.72 -17.41
C TRP A 112 -3.21 5.71 -16.73
N MET A 113 -3.33 5.58 -15.41
CA MET A 113 -3.80 6.62 -14.53
C MET A 113 -2.60 7.44 -14.06
N THR A 114 -2.71 8.76 -14.13
CA THR A 114 -1.72 9.70 -13.63
C THR A 114 -1.76 9.80 -12.10
N TYR A 115 -0.75 10.39 -11.47
CA TYR A 115 -0.80 10.67 -10.03
C TYR A 115 -1.96 11.60 -9.66
N GLY A 116 -2.25 12.61 -10.50
CA GLY A 116 -3.36 13.55 -10.30
C GLY A 116 -4.71 12.84 -10.31
N GLU A 117 -4.96 11.98 -11.30
CA GLU A 117 -6.19 11.19 -11.38
C GLU A 117 -6.32 10.22 -10.20
N ALA A 118 -5.23 9.56 -9.80
CA ALA A 118 -5.22 8.69 -8.62
C ALA A 118 -5.49 9.49 -7.33
N GLY A 119 -5.00 10.72 -7.24
CA GLY A 119 -5.30 11.65 -6.15
C GLY A 119 -6.76 12.04 -6.07
N ALA A 120 -7.38 12.39 -7.21
CA ALA A 120 -8.80 12.71 -7.28
C ALA A 120 -9.67 11.49 -6.91
N ALA A 121 -9.35 10.31 -7.45
CA ALA A 121 -10.06 9.07 -7.14
C ALA A 121 -9.95 8.71 -5.65
N ARG A 122 -8.75 8.83 -5.07
CA ARG A 122 -8.51 8.64 -3.63
C ARG A 122 -9.38 9.55 -2.77
N GLU A 123 -9.46 10.83 -3.12
CA GLU A 123 -10.26 11.81 -2.39
C GLU A 123 -11.74 11.45 -2.43
N ALA A 124 -12.28 11.16 -3.63
CA ALA A 124 -13.67 10.77 -3.84
C ALA A 124 -14.05 9.49 -3.06
N ILE A 125 -13.22 8.45 -3.12
CA ILE A 125 -13.48 7.21 -2.37
C ILE A 125 -13.51 7.47 -0.87
N GLY A 126 -12.52 8.19 -0.35
CA GLY A 126 -12.47 8.45 1.08
C GLY A 126 -13.59 9.36 1.60
N SER A 127 -14.00 10.37 0.81
CA SER A 127 -15.16 11.21 1.16
C SER A 127 -16.47 10.41 1.12
N ALA A 128 -16.65 9.55 0.12
CA ALA A 128 -17.83 8.70 -0.01
C ALA A 128 -17.94 7.67 1.12
N LEU A 129 -16.83 7.07 1.54
CA LEU A 129 -16.82 6.19 2.73
C LEU A 129 -17.26 6.95 3.99
N ARG A 130 -16.77 8.19 4.17
CA ARG A 130 -17.21 9.05 5.28
C ARG A 130 -18.69 9.41 5.18
N PHE A 131 -19.19 9.70 3.98
CA PHE A 131 -20.60 9.97 3.70
C PHE A 131 -21.49 8.77 4.06
N HIS A 132 -21.03 7.54 3.81
CA HIS A 132 -21.66 6.31 4.25
C HIS A 132 -21.49 5.98 5.74
N GLY A 133 -21.02 6.94 6.54
CA GLY A 133 -20.96 6.84 7.99
C GLY A 133 -19.73 6.08 8.51
N LEU A 134 -18.74 5.77 7.65
CA LEU A 134 -17.50 5.15 8.10
C LEU A 134 -16.62 6.14 8.88
N GLN A 135 -16.40 5.82 10.15
CA GLN A 135 -15.63 6.62 11.08
C GLN A 135 -14.13 6.32 11.00
N LYS A 136 -13.30 7.26 11.44
CA LYS A 136 -11.86 7.04 11.60
C LYS A 136 -11.60 5.78 12.44
N GLY A 137 -10.65 4.97 12.02
CA GLY A 137 -10.34 3.67 12.61
C GLY A 137 -11.19 2.51 12.08
N ALA A 138 -12.18 2.75 11.21
CA ALA A 138 -12.93 1.66 10.58
C ALA A 138 -12.01 0.78 9.71
N CYS A 139 -12.25 -0.52 9.77
CA CYS A 139 -11.52 -1.51 8.97
C CYS A 139 -12.19 -1.72 7.61
N ILE A 140 -11.39 -1.63 6.54
CA ILE A 140 -11.81 -1.71 5.14
C ILE A 140 -11.19 -2.94 4.48
N GLY A 141 -12.01 -3.93 4.15
CA GLY A 141 -11.61 -5.13 3.44
C GLY A 141 -11.31 -4.85 1.96
N LEU A 142 -10.20 -5.38 1.45
CA LEU A 142 -9.83 -5.34 0.03
C LEU A 142 -9.78 -6.76 -0.52
N TYR A 143 -10.87 -7.19 -1.18
CA TYR A 143 -11.05 -8.55 -1.67
C TYR A 143 -10.99 -8.63 -3.20
N PHE A 144 -9.80 -8.39 -3.75
CA PHE A 144 -9.49 -8.66 -5.15
C PHE A 144 -7.98 -8.72 -5.40
N ILE A 145 -7.62 -9.26 -6.57
CA ILE A 145 -6.24 -9.32 -7.05
C ILE A 145 -5.66 -7.92 -7.32
N ASN A 146 -4.33 -7.84 -7.48
CA ASN A 146 -3.64 -6.58 -7.76
C ASN A 146 -4.25 -5.85 -8.97
N ARG A 147 -4.76 -4.64 -8.72
CA ARG A 147 -5.40 -3.74 -9.69
C ARG A 147 -5.32 -2.29 -9.18
N PRO A 148 -5.48 -1.27 -10.05
CA PRO A 148 -5.37 0.13 -9.64
C PRO A 148 -6.24 0.51 -8.44
N GLU A 149 -7.48 0.05 -8.42
CA GLU A 149 -8.45 0.35 -7.36
C GLU A 149 -7.99 -0.15 -6.00
N TRP A 150 -7.16 -1.21 -5.95
CA TRP A 150 -6.55 -1.68 -4.69
C TRP A 150 -5.71 -0.58 -4.05
N LEU A 151 -4.80 0.00 -4.83
CA LEU A 151 -3.92 1.08 -4.40
C LEU A 151 -4.71 2.35 -4.09
N ILE A 152 -5.73 2.67 -4.88
CA ILE A 152 -6.56 3.86 -4.66
C ILE A 152 -7.31 3.77 -3.33
N VAL A 153 -7.95 2.63 -3.03
CA VAL A 153 -8.67 2.45 -1.76
C VAL A 153 -7.69 2.42 -0.57
N ASP A 154 -6.51 1.80 -0.70
CA ASP A 154 -5.48 1.82 0.35
C ASP A 154 -4.97 3.25 0.63
N HIS A 155 -4.73 4.04 -0.42
CA HIS A 155 -4.40 5.46 -0.28
C HIS A 155 -5.52 6.26 0.36
N ALA A 156 -6.78 5.92 0.08
CA ALA A 156 -7.95 6.56 0.71
C ALA A 156 -8.02 6.19 2.19
N CYS A 157 -7.76 4.93 2.55
CA CYS A 157 -7.66 4.49 3.94
C CYS A 157 -6.62 5.30 4.70
N THR A 158 -5.43 5.43 4.11
CA THR A 158 -4.34 6.24 4.67
C THR A 158 -4.74 7.72 4.84
N ALA A 159 -5.48 8.30 3.88
CA ALA A 159 -5.90 9.71 3.95
C ALA A 159 -6.94 9.98 5.05
N TYR A 160 -7.90 9.06 5.20
CA TYR A 160 -9.07 9.23 6.06
C TYR A 160 -8.95 8.48 7.40
N SER A 161 -7.76 7.98 7.72
CA SER A 161 -7.47 7.23 8.95
C SER A 161 -8.27 5.93 9.09
N TYR A 162 -8.54 5.24 7.97
CA TYR A 162 -9.09 3.88 7.99
C TYR A 162 -7.96 2.84 8.00
N ILE A 163 -8.30 1.60 8.35
CA ILE A 163 -7.37 0.48 8.41
C ILE A 163 -7.64 -0.42 7.20
N SER A 164 -6.69 -0.57 6.28
CA SER A 164 -6.82 -1.46 5.13
C SER A 164 -6.56 -2.92 5.53
N ILE A 165 -7.47 -3.81 5.16
CA ILE A 165 -7.44 -5.25 5.50
C ILE A 165 -7.45 -6.05 4.19
N PRO A 166 -6.30 -6.56 3.70
CA PRO A 166 -6.28 -7.38 2.49
C PRO A 166 -6.94 -8.74 2.73
N LEU A 167 -7.82 -9.15 1.82
CA LEU A 167 -8.53 -10.44 1.85
C LEU A 167 -8.05 -11.29 0.66
N TYR A 168 -7.40 -12.41 0.95
CA TYR A 168 -6.81 -13.28 -0.07
C TYR A 168 -7.75 -14.43 -0.45
N ASP A 169 -8.15 -14.45 -1.71
CA ASP A 169 -9.04 -15.50 -2.25
C ASP A 169 -8.43 -16.90 -2.17
N THR A 170 -7.10 -17.00 -2.29
CA THR A 170 -6.37 -18.27 -2.29
C THR A 170 -6.39 -19.01 -0.94
N LEU A 171 -6.83 -18.37 0.14
CA LEU A 171 -6.93 -18.98 1.47
C LEU A 171 -8.30 -19.63 1.73
N GLY A 172 -9.25 -19.45 0.82
CA GLY A 172 -10.61 -19.99 0.92
C GLY A 172 -11.57 -19.15 1.78
N PRO A 173 -12.88 -19.43 1.70
CA PRO A 173 -13.94 -18.63 2.31
C PRO A 173 -13.87 -18.58 3.84
N ASP A 174 -13.46 -19.68 4.50
CA ASP A 174 -13.36 -19.73 5.96
C ASP A 174 -12.29 -18.77 6.50
N ALA A 175 -11.16 -18.65 5.79
CA ALA A 175 -10.11 -17.71 6.15
C ALA A 175 -10.57 -16.26 5.96
N VAL A 176 -11.27 -15.96 4.86
CA VAL A 176 -11.85 -14.63 4.61
C VAL A 176 -12.85 -14.28 5.71
N LYS A 177 -13.79 -15.17 6.02
CA LYS A 177 -14.76 -15.00 7.11
C LYS A 177 -14.09 -14.77 8.46
N TYR A 178 -13.05 -15.55 8.78
CA TYR A 178 -12.27 -15.38 10.00
C TYR A 178 -11.64 -13.98 10.08
N VAL A 179 -10.95 -13.54 9.02
CA VAL A 179 -10.30 -12.22 8.98
C VAL A 179 -11.30 -11.09 9.10
N VAL A 180 -12.43 -11.16 8.38
CA VAL A 180 -13.50 -10.15 8.42
C VAL A 180 -14.01 -9.97 9.84
N ASN A 181 -14.31 -11.05 10.54
CA ASN A 181 -14.78 -11.00 11.93
C ASN A 181 -13.68 -10.60 12.91
N HIS A 182 -12.46 -11.11 12.74
CA HIS A 182 -11.35 -10.82 13.64
C HIS A 182 -10.93 -9.35 13.60
N ALA A 183 -10.94 -8.75 12.41
CA ALA A 183 -10.57 -7.36 12.19
C ALA A 183 -11.74 -6.38 12.31
N ASP A 184 -12.96 -6.85 12.64
CA ASP A 184 -14.18 -6.03 12.71
C ASP A 184 -14.36 -5.17 11.43
N VAL A 185 -14.29 -5.82 10.26
CA VAL A 185 -14.36 -5.13 8.97
C VAL A 185 -15.76 -4.55 8.76
N GLN A 186 -15.84 -3.27 8.41
CA GLN A 186 -17.10 -2.51 8.29
C GLN A 186 -17.45 -2.19 6.84
N GLY A 187 -16.45 -2.03 5.97
CA GLY A 187 -16.61 -1.85 4.53
C GLY A 187 -15.78 -2.87 3.76
N ILE A 188 -16.28 -3.45 2.67
CA ILE A 188 -15.51 -4.36 1.82
C ILE A 188 -15.57 -3.89 0.38
N PHE A 189 -14.42 -3.71 -0.25
CA PHE A 189 -14.30 -3.57 -1.70
C PHE A 189 -14.01 -4.94 -2.29
N CYS A 190 -14.80 -5.37 -3.27
CA CYS A 190 -14.65 -6.68 -3.91
C CYS A 190 -14.87 -6.57 -5.42
N VAL A 191 -14.58 -7.64 -6.15
CA VAL A 191 -14.95 -7.79 -7.56
C VAL A 191 -16.15 -8.73 -7.71
N PRO A 192 -16.88 -8.73 -8.85
CA PRO A 192 -18.04 -9.60 -9.05
C PRO A 192 -17.75 -11.08 -8.74
N GLU A 193 -16.55 -11.55 -9.07
CA GLU A 193 -16.13 -12.94 -8.87
C GLU A 193 -16.12 -13.32 -7.38
N THR A 194 -15.64 -12.42 -6.52
CA THR A 194 -15.54 -12.60 -5.07
C THR A 194 -16.83 -12.24 -4.31
N LEU A 195 -17.77 -11.56 -4.97
CA LEU A 195 -19.02 -11.12 -4.33
C LEU A 195 -19.86 -12.30 -3.88
N ASN A 196 -20.05 -13.31 -4.73
CA ASN A 196 -20.86 -14.49 -4.41
C ASN A 196 -20.32 -15.23 -3.17
N THR A 197 -19.00 -15.28 -3.01
CA THR A 197 -18.36 -15.83 -1.82
C THR A 197 -18.79 -15.06 -0.57
N LEU A 198 -18.65 -13.73 -0.56
CA LEU A 198 -19.09 -12.88 0.56
C LEU A 198 -20.57 -13.06 0.88
N LEU A 199 -21.43 -13.15 -0.14
CA LEU A 199 -22.88 -13.29 0.04
C LEU A 199 -23.26 -14.64 0.65
N SER A 200 -22.50 -15.70 0.38
CA SER A 200 -22.79 -17.04 0.92
C SER A 200 -22.68 -17.12 2.44
N PHE A 201 -21.93 -16.21 3.08
CA PHE A 201 -21.75 -16.13 4.53
C PHE A 201 -22.03 -14.73 5.11
N ILE A 202 -22.80 -13.88 4.41
CA ILE A 202 -23.02 -12.48 4.83
C ILE A 202 -23.66 -12.35 6.22
N SER A 203 -24.51 -13.31 6.61
CA SER A 203 -25.12 -13.36 7.95
C SER A 203 -24.13 -13.73 9.07
N GLU A 204 -22.96 -14.25 8.71
CA GLU A 204 -21.89 -14.63 9.65
C GLU A 204 -20.83 -13.53 9.84
N ILE A 205 -20.96 -12.39 9.14
CA ILE A 205 -20.03 -11.25 9.21
C ILE A 205 -20.77 -9.95 9.57
N PRO A 206 -21.38 -9.87 10.78
CA PRO A 206 -22.33 -8.82 11.15
C PRO A 206 -21.75 -7.41 11.27
N SER A 207 -20.42 -7.27 11.32
CA SER A 207 -19.74 -5.97 11.35
C SER A 207 -19.82 -5.22 10.01
N VAL A 208 -19.98 -5.95 8.90
CA VAL A 208 -20.00 -5.38 7.56
C VAL A 208 -21.30 -4.63 7.34
N ARG A 209 -21.20 -3.37 6.93
CA ARG A 209 -22.35 -2.51 6.60
C ARG A 209 -22.34 -1.99 5.16
N LEU A 210 -21.20 -2.08 4.48
CA LEU A 210 -21.01 -1.57 3.13
C LEU A 210 -20.19 -2.57 2.31
N ILE A 211 -20.71 -2.97 1.15
CA ILE A 211 -19.97 -3.72 0.13
C ILE A 211 -19.95 -2.90 -1.14
N VAL A 212 -18.76 -2.71 -1.70
CA VAL A 212 -18.50 -1.91 -2.90
C VAL A 212 -17.92 -2.81 -3.98
N VAL A 213 -18.60 -2.89 -5.13
CA VAL A 213 -18.23 -3.82 -6.20
C VAL A 213 -17.50 -3.09 -7.32
N VAL A 214 -16.23 -3.43 -7.52
CA VAL A 214 -15.37 -2.87 -8.56
C VAL A 214 -15.57 -3.60 -9.88
N GLY A 215 -15.97 -2.88 -10.93
CA GLY A 215 -16.33 -3.47 -12.23
C GLY A 215 -17.77 -4.00 -12.29
N GLY A 216 -18.57 -3.80 -11.24
CA GLY A 216 -20.02 -4.03 -11.28
C GLY A 216 -20.78 -2.80 -11.76
N VAL A 217 -21.94 -3.00 -12.38
CA VAL A 217 -22.94 -1.96 -12.66
C VAL A 217 -24.09 -2.18 -11.68
N ASP A 218 -24.58 -1.11 -11.03
CA ASP A 218 -25.59 -1.23 -9.95
C ASP A 218 -26.84 -2.03 -10.37
N GLU A 219 -27.28 -1.86 -11.62
CA GLU A 219 -28.43 -2.57 -12.21
C GLU A 219 -28.25 -4.10 -12.25
N HIS A 220 -27.01 -4.56 -12.25
CA HIS A 220 -26.64 -5.99 -12.30
C HIS A 220 -26.21 -6.52 -10.92
N LEU A 221 -26.21 -5.69 -9.88
CA LEU A 221 -25.90 -6.15 -8.54
C LEU A 221 -27.08 -6.93 -7.96
N PRO A 222 -26.83 -8.06 -7.27
CA PRO A 222 -27.90 -8.82 -6.65
C PRO A 222 -28.61 -7.97 -5.59
N SER A 223 -29.95 -8.11 -5.51
CA SER A 223 -30.68 -7.53 -4.39
C SER A 223 -30.35 -8.29 -3.11
N LEU A 224 -29.90 -7.57 -2.09
CA LEU A 224 -29.70 -8.16 -0.76
C LEU A 224 -31.02 -8.21 -0.02
N PRO A 225 -31.24 -9.23 0.83
CA PRO A 225 -32.38 -9.23 1.74
C PRO A 225 -32.33 -7.96 2.61
N LEU A 226 -33.45 -7.23 2.71
CA LEU A 226 -33.60 -6.02 3.53
C LEU A 226 -33.13 -6.23 4.99
N ALA A 227 -33.22 -7.47 5.49
CA ALA A 227 -32.80 -7.85 6.84
C ALA A 227 -31.28 -7.83 7.06
N SER A 228 -30.45 -7.78 6.00
CA SER A 228 -28.99 -7.79 6.14
C SER A 228 -28.43 -6.50 6.71
N GLY A 229 -29.11 -5.35 6.52
CA GLY A 229 -28.57 -4.03 6.89
C GLY A 229 -27.32 -3.62 6.12
N VAL A 230 -26.87 -4.42 5.16
CA VAL A 230 -25.68 -4.18 4.33
C VAL A 230 -26.08 -3.39 3.10
N LYS A 231 -25.40 -2.26 2.87
CA LYS A 231 -25.52 -1.51 1.61
C LYS A 231 -24.59 -2.10 0.56
N LEU A 232 -25.13 -2.47 -0.59
CA LEU A 232 -24.37 -2.92 -1.76
C LEU A 232 -24.39 -1.81 -2.83
N ILE A 233 -23.23 -1.42 -3.34
CA ILE A 233 -23.07 -0.32 -4.31
C ILE A 233 -21.93 -0.61 -5.29
N SER A 234 -22.02 -0.10 -6.51
CA SER A 234 -20.94 -0.13 -7.48
C SER A 234 -19.83 0.87 -7.12
N TYR A 235 -18.59 0.54 -7.49
CA TYR A 235 -17.46 1.45 -7.32
C TYR A 235 -17.67 2.78 -8.04
N THR A 236 -18.23 2.75 -9.26
CA THR A 236 -18.51 3.95 -10.05
C THR A 236 -19.50 4.88 -9.35
N LYS A 237 -20.59 4.34 -8.80
CA LYS A 237 -21.56 5.16 -8.06
C LYS A 237 -20.96 5.72 -6.79
N LEU A 238 -20.24 4.91 -6.02
CA LEU A 238 -19.54 5.40 -4.82
C LEU A 238 -18.61 6.57 -5.16
N SER A 239 -17.85 6.50 -6.25
CA SER A 239 -16.93 7.57 -6.65
C SER A 239 -17.60 8.86 -7.14
N SER A 240 -18.92 8.84 -7.34
CA SER A 240 -19.70 10.00 -7.81
C SER A 240 -20.51 10.70 -6.72
N GLU A 241 -20.52 10.16 -5.50
CA GLU A 241 -21.21 10.73 -4.33
C GLU A 241 -20.30 11.68 -3.53
#